data_AF-A0A5C7JL14-F1
#
_entry.id   AF-A0A5C7JL14-F1
#
_cell.length_a   1.000
_cell.length_b   1.000
_cell.length_c   1.000
_cell.angle_alpha   90.00
_cell.angle_beta   90.00
_cell.angle_gamma   90.00
#
_symmetry.space_group_name_H-M   'P 1'
#
loop_
_entity.id
_entity.type
_entity.pdbx_description
1 polymer ?
#
loop_
_entity_poly.entity_id
_entity_poly.type
_entity_poly.pdbx_seq_one_letter_code
_entity_poly.pdbx_strand_id
1 'polypeptide(L)'
;MEKKSYVPKTTKYSPSEDGSGQKTLNSPILCKWCNNELSESQKYNFLRGKAGQTCSKTCGNLLFHHGTKEAMEKKYTKKCIVCGCDFISKIKRQKVCSNNCSFILSSRRMKIKNPMFLQEYREKASDSQKRLGHKPINQGGNGKGATVHQLIFYNEISKYNSFFEMEVIEKTGIYRIEHKVPPHFKIDIGNRNLKIAIEIDGSSHNTLKVKECDKRKNTVLSLLGWKVLRFTNSQIEKELQSCVQTVLSMI
;
A
#
# COMPACT_ATOMS: atom_id res chain seq x y z
N MET A 1 45.52 43.72 -11.12
CA MET A 1 44.17 43.69 -11.74
C MET A 1 44.29 44.27 -13.13
N GLU A 2 44.36 43.42 -14.15
CA GLU A 2 44.24 43.83 -15.55
C GLU A 2 43.19 42.94 -16.20
N LYS A 3 42.07 43.56 -16.59
CA LYS A 3 40.97 42.92 -17.30
C LYS A 3 41.45 42.64 -18.73
N LYS A 4 41.71 41.38 -19.06
CA LYS A 4 41.87 40.97 -20.47
C LYS A 4 40.49 41.02 -21.14
N SER A 5 40.33 42.01 -22.01
CA SER A 5 39.17 42.19 -22.89
C SER A 5 39.09 41.04 -23.89
N TYR A 6 37.90 40.46 -24.00
CA TYR A 6 37.60 39.44 -25.00
C TYR A 6 37.32 40.12 -26.34
N VAL A 7 38.18 39.87 -27.33
CA VAL A 7 37.96 40.29 -28.73
C VAL A 7 37.25 39.15 -29.46
N PRO A 8 36.05 39.37 -30.05
CA PRO A 8 35.37 38.32 -30.80
C PRO A 8 36.16 38.01 -32.07
N LYS A 9 36.45 36.73 -32.30
CA LYS A 9 37.00 36.27 -33.58
C LYS A 9 35.92 36.44 -34.65
N THR A 10 36.13 37.40 -35.55
CA THR A 10 35.36 37.53 -36.79
C THR A 10 35.85 36.45 -37.75
N THR A 11 35.12 35.34 -37.86
CA THR A 11 35.30 34.41 -38.97
C THR A 11 34.71 35.06 -40.22
N LYS A 12 35.60 35.50 -41.11
CA LYS A 12 35.27 35.94 -42.47
C LYS A 12 34.53 34.80 -43.17
N TYR A 13 33.26 35.05 -43.51
CA TYR A 13 32.49 34.17 -44.37
C TYR A 13 32.93 34.46 -45.81
N SER A 14 33.70 33.55 -46.40
CA SER A 14 33.95 33.54 -47.83
C SER A 14 32.74 32.87 -48.49
N PRO A 15 32.03 33.52 -49.44
CA PRO A 15 31.01 32.84 -50.22
C PRO A 15 31.75 31.92 -51.19
N SER A 16 31.67 30.60 -50.97
CA SER A 16 31.98 29.64 -52.02
C SER A 16 30.80 29.61 -53.00
N GLU A 17 30.98 30.26 -54.14
CA GLU A 17 30.28 29.91 -55.36
C GLU A 17 30.77 28.54 -55.79
N ASP A 18 29.88 27.54 -55.74
CA ASP A 18 29.80 26.41 -56.67
C ASP A 18 28.86 25.35 -56.10
N GLY A 19 27.87 24.96 -56.91
CA GLY A 19 26.99 23.83 -56.61
C GLY A 19 25.51 24.20 -56.55
N SER A 20 24.99 24.60 -57.70
CA SER A 20 23.57 24.56 -58.08
C SER A 20 22.97 23.15 -57.90
N GLY A 21 22.75 22.75 -56.65
CA GLY A 21 21.90 21.62 -56.29
C GLY A 21 20.53 22.15 -55.92
N GLN A 22 19.76 22.63 -56.89
CA GLN A 22 18.30 22.71 -56.73
C GLN A 22 17.81 21.26 -56.55
N LYS A 23 17.87 20.74 -55.32
CA LYS A 23 17.10 19.56 -54.92
C LYS A 23 15.66 19.97 -55.12
N THR A 24 15.08 19.45 -56.18
CA THR A 24 13.77 19.83 -56.69
C THR A 24 12.75 19.84 -55.55
N LEU A 25 12.18 21.03 -55.26
CA LEU A 25 11.01 21.16 -54.38
C LEU A 25 9.81 20.31 -54.86
N ASN A 26 9.88 19.79 -56.08
CA ASN A 26 8.80 19.11 -56.78
C ASN A 26 8.66 17.61 -56.47
N SER A 27 9.51 17.02 -55.64
CA SER A 27 9.30 15.62 -55.22
C SER A 27 8.38 15.57 -53.97
N PRO A 28 7.29 14.79 -54.00
CA PRO A 28 6.39 14.69 -52.85
C PRO A 28 7.12 14.06 -51.66
N ILE A 29 7.33 14.84 -50.60
CA ILE A 29 7.84 14.30 -49.33
C ILE A 29 6.65 13.80 -48.52
N LEU A 30 6.57 12.49 -48.33
CA LEU A 30 5.51 11.85 -47.58
C LEU A 30 5.85 11.75 -46.10
N CYS A 31 4.82 11.80 -45.25
CA CYS A 31 4.93 11.52 -43.82
C CYS A 31 5.27 10.04 -43.60
N LYS A 32 6.33 9.77 -42.81
CA LYS A 32 6.76 8.40 -42.45
C LYS A 32 5.72 7.56 -41.68
N TRP A 33 4.67 8.18 -41.14
CA TRP A 33 3.63 7.49 -40.39
C TRP A 33 2.37 7.24 -41.23
N CYS A 34 1.79 8.30 -41.80
CA CYS A 34 0.50 8.20 -42.49
C CYS A 34 0.60 8.14 -44.02
N ASN A 35 1.78 8.33 -44.60
CA ASN A 35 2.02 8.46 -46.03
C ASN A 35 1.33 9.65 -46.71
N ASN A 36 0.72 10.57 -45.96
CA ASN A 36 0.21 11.82 -46.51
C ASN A 36 1.36 12.73 -46.93
N GLU A 37 1.16 13.49 -48.00
CA GLU A 37 2.11 14.51 -48.42
C GLU A 37 2.24 15.61 -47.36
N LEU A 38 3.49 16.00 -47.07
CA LEU A 38 3.76 17.11 -46.16
C LEU A 38 3.39 18.44 -46.82
N SER A 39 2.90 19.41 -46.05
CA SER A 39 2.71 20.76 -46.58
C SER A 39 4.05 21.42 -46.91
N GLU A 40 4.06 22.44 -47.78
CA GLU A 40 5.31 23.13 -48.17
C GLU A 40 6.10 23.65 -46.96
N SER A 41 5.43 24.19 -45.95
CA SER A 41 6.07 24.62 -44.70
C SER A 41 6.71 23.46 -43.93
N GLN A 42 6.07 22.29 -43.93
CA GLN A 42 6.60 21.08 -43.29
C GLN A 42 7.77 20.49 -44.07
N LYS A 43 7.70 20.45 -45.41
CA LYS A 43 8.81 20.08 -46.31
C LYS A 43 10.03 20.95 -46.03
N TYR A 44 9.83 22.27 -45.99
CA TYR A 44 10.89 23.24 -45.70
C TYR A 44 11.57 23.00 -44.34
N ASN A 45 10.78 22.80 -43.28
CA ASN A 45 11.31 22.54 -41.93
C ASN A 45 12.06 21.20 -41.83
N PHE A 46 11.58 20.16 -42.51
CA PHE A 46 12.25 18.86 -42.56
C PHE A 46 13.60 18.94 -43.30
N LEU A 47 13.64 19.56 -44.48
CA LEU A 47 14.87 19.70 -45.27
C LEU A 47 15.97 20.49 -44.56
N ARG A 48 15.59 21.41 -43.66
CA ARG A 48 16.54 22.17 -42.81
C ARG A 48 16.88 21.47 -41.49
N GLY A 49 16.41 20.26 -41.25
CA GLY A 49 16.66 19.49 -40.02
C GLY A 49 15.98 20.06 -38.77
N LYS A 50 15.01 20.97 -38.91
CA LYS A 50 14.28 21.57 -37.78
C LYS A 50 13.11 20.71 -37.28
N ALA A 51 12.64 19.77 -38.09
CA ALA A 51 11.52 18.89 -37.77
C ALA A 51 11.73 17.49 -38.38
N GLY A 52 11.08 16.47 -37.82
CA GLY A 52 11.03 15.12 -38.40
C GLY A 52 10.12 15.02 -39.63
N GLN A 53 10.24 13.93 -40.39
CA GLN A 53 9.44 13.67 -41.60
C GLN A 53 8.01 13.22 -41.26
N THR A 54 7.24 14.08 -40.58
CA THR A 54 5.91 13.78 -40.06
C THR A 54 4.95 14.94 -40.26
N CYS A 55 3.70 14.67 -40.68
CA CYS A 55 2.71 15.72 -40.97
C CYS A 55 2.06 16.34 -39.73
N SER A 56 2.27 15.78 -38.54
CA SER A 56 1.71 16.29 -37.28
C SER A 56 2.48 15.75 -36.08
N LYS A 57 2.31 16.41 -34.91
CA LYS A 57 2.82 15.93 -33.61
C LYS A 57 2.29 14.52 -33.29
N THR A 58 1.02 14.26 -33.63
CA THR A 58 0.40 12.94 -33.45
C THR A 58 1.13 11.87 -34.26
N CYS A 59 1.41 12.13 -35.55
CA CYS A 59 2.18 11.21 -36.39
C CYS A 59 3.61 11.02 -35.87
N GLY A 60 4.24 12.08 -35.37
CA GLY A 60 5.55 12.01 -34.70
C GLY A 60 5.55 11.09 -33.49
N ASN A 61 4.58 11.26 -32.59
CA ASN A 61 4.46 10.41 -31.40
C ASN A 61 4.19 8.95 -31.75
N LEU A 62 3.30 8.70 -32.72
CA LEU A 62 2.98 7.34 -33.16
C LEU A 62 4.19 6.66 -33.80
N LEU A 63 4.93 7.38 -34.65
CA LEU A 63 6.19 6.91 -35.23
C LEU A 63 7.23 6.60 -34.17
N PHE A 64 7.37 7.46 -33.15
CA PHE A 64 8.31 7.24 -32.05
C PHE A 64 7.97 5.99 -31.21
N HIS A 65 6.70 5.79 -30.89
CA HIS A 65 6.28 4.68 -30.01
C HIS A 65 6.17 3.33 -30.72
N HIS A 66 5.73 3.32 -31.98
CA HIS A 66 5.43 2.08 -32.71
C HIS A 66 6.40 1.79 -33.86
N GLY A 67 7.14 2.79 -34.35
CA GLY A 67 8.05 2.65 -35.50
C GLY A 67 7.32 2.57 -36.84
N THR A 68 6.29 1.74 -36.98
CA THR A 68 5.45 1.67 -38.19
C THR A 68 3.98 1.38 -37.85
N LYS A 69 3.07 1.61 -38.81
CA LYS A 69 1.66 1.26 -38.66
C LYS A 69 1.46 -0.26 -38.52
N GLU A 70 2.19 -1.06 -39.29
CA GLU A 70 2.14 -2.53 -39.22
C GLU A 70 2.56 -3.02 -37.84
N ALA A 71 3.59 -2.40 -37.24
CA ALA A 71 4.03 -2.72 -35.89
C ALA A 71 2.98 -2.38 -34.82
N MET A 72 2.22 -1.29 -35.00
CA MET A 72 1.12 -0.90 -34.11
C MET A 72 -0.06 -1.89 -34.17
N GLU A 73 -0.38 -2.38 -35.35
CA GLU A 73 -1.52 -3.30 -35.57
C GLU A 73 -1.17 -4.77 -35.31
N LYS A 74 0.12 -5.07 -35.15
CA LYS A 74 0.62 -6.43 -34.95
C LYS A 74 -0.03 -7.12 -33.75
N LYS A 75 -0.67 -8.24 -34.03
CA LYS A 75 -1.27 -9.15 -33.03
C LYS A 75 -0.48 -10.44 -32.94
N TYR A 76 -0.49 -11.05 -31.77
CA TYR A 76 0.20 -12.28 -31.45
C TYR A 76 -0.82 -13.30 -30.93
N THR A 77 -0.92 -14.45 -31.60
CA THR A 77 -1.64 -15.62 -31.08
C THR A 77 -0.76 -16.33 -30.06
N LYS A 78 -1.31 -16.63 -28.88
CA LYS A 78 -0.56 -17.13 -27.73
C LYS A 78 -1.36 -18.13 -26.92
N LYS A 79 -0.66 -18.99 -26.19
CA LYS A 79 -1.24 -19.89 -25.20
C LYS A 79 -1.08 -19.32 -23.80
N CYS A 80 -2.16 -19.28 -23.02
CA CYS A 80 -2.14 -18.81 -21.64
C CYS A 80 -1.41 -19.81 -20.74
N ILE A 81 -0.38 -19.35 -20.01
CA ILE A 81 0.40 -20.24 -19.14
C ILE A 81 -0.34 -20.71 -17.88
N VAL A 82 -1.51 -20.15 -17.60
CA VAL A 82 -2.30 -20.50 -16.40
C VAL A 82 -3.42 -21.47 -16.71
N CYS A 83 -4.22 -21.19 -17.74
CA CYS A 83 -5.38 -22.00 -18.11
C CYS A 83 -5.22 -22.77 -19.44
N GLY A 84 -4.14 -22.54 -20.19
CA GLY A 84 -3.86 -23.26 -21.44
C GLY A 84 -4.67 -22.81 -22.66
N CYS A 85 -5.62 -21.88 -22.51
CA CYS A 85 -6.42 -21.39 -23.64
C CYS A 85 -5.57 -20.55 -24.60
N ASP A 86 -5.96 -20.57 -25.88
CA ASP A 86 -5.37 -19.71 -26.89
C ASP A 86 -6.04 -18.33 -26.87
N PHE A 87 -5.25 -17.27 -27.00
CA PHE A 87 -5.70 -15.88 -26.95
C PHE A 87 -4.85 -14.97 -27.84
N ILE A 88 -5.43 -13.84 -28.25
CA ILE A 88 -4.78 -12.84 -29.08
C ILE A 88 -4.34 -11.67 -28.21
N SER A 89 -3.10 -11.21 -28.39
CA SER A 89 -2.55 -10.07 -27.64
C SER A 89 -1.84 -9.09 -28.57
N LYS A 90 -1.93 -7.79 -28.29
CA LYS A 90 -1.09 -6.76 -28.92
C LYS A 90 0.31 -6.66 -28.27
N ILE A 91 0.45 -7.19 -27.06
CA ILE A 91 1.68 -7.08 -26.25
C ILE A 91 2.50 -8.37 -26.40
N LYS A 92 3.66 -8.29 -27.03
CA LYS A 92 4.56 -9.45 -27.25
C LYS A 92 4.94 -10.20 -25.97
N ARG A 93 5.04 -9.52 -24.82
CA ARG A 93 5.45 -10.13 -23.52
C ARG A 93 4.30 -10.63 -22.64
N GLN A 94 3.03 -10.41 -23.00
CA GLN A 94 1.89 -10.89 -22.21
C GLN A 94 1.83 -12.42 -22.22
N LYS A 95 1.67 -13.02 -21.03
CA LYS A 95 1.71 -14.48 -20.82
C LYS A 95 0.34 -15.10 -20.51
N VAL A 96 -0.67 -14.29 -20.24
CA VAL A 96 -1.97 -14.72 -19.72
C VAL A 96 -3.11 -14.06 -20.48
N CYS A 97 -4.24 -14.76 -20.58
CA CYS A 97 -5.42 -14.32 -21.33
C CYS A 97 -6.28 -13.28 -20.59
N SER A 98 -6.25 -13.25 -19.25
CA SER A 98 -7.16 -12.43 -18.45
C SER A 98 -6.53 -11.93 -17.15
N ASN A 99 -7.18 -10.94 -16.52
CA ASN A 99 -6.79 -10.43 -15.21
C ASN A 99 -6.82 -11.52 -14.13
N ASN A 100 -7.79 -12.43 -14.18
CA ASN A 100 -7.85 -13.56 -13.25
C ASN A 100 -6.63 -14.48 -13.41
N CYS A 101 -6.27 -14.84 -14.64
CA CYS A 101 -5.05 -15.61 -14.89
C CYS A 101 -3.79 -14.84 -14.48
N SER A 102 -3.76 -13.51 -14.64
CA SER A 102 -2.66 -12.66 -14.16
C SER A 102 -2.51 -12.70 -12.64
N PHE A 103 -3.63 -12.65 -11.91
CA PHE A 103 -3.66 -12.76 -10.45
C PHE A 103 -3.15 -14.12 -9.98
N ILE A 104 -3.64 -15.21 -10.58
CA ILE A 104 -3.19 -16.57 -10.28
C ILE A 104 -1.68 -16.71 -10.51
N LEU A 105 -1.18 -16.23 -11.66
CA LEU A 105 0.24 -16.27 -11.97
C LEU A 105 1.08 -15.49 -10.95
N SER A 106 0.62 -14.30 -10.58
CA SER A 106 1.29 -13.44 -9.60
C SER A 106 1.31 -14.08 -8.21
N SER A 107 0.20 -14.66 -7.78
CA SER A 107 0.08 -15.39 -6.51
C SER A 107 1.03 -16.60 -6.46
N ARG A 108 1.06 -17.43 -7.52
CA ARG A 108 2.00 -18.56 -7.63
C ARG A 108 3.45 -18.08 -7.54
N ARG A 109 3.81 -17.02 -8.29
CA ARG A 109 5.16 -16.43 -8.25
C ARG A 109 5.52 -15.95 -6.86
N MET A 110 4.59 -15.27 -6.16
CA MET A 110 4.82 -14.77 -4.80
C MET A 110 4.98 -15.88 -3.78
N LYS A 111 4.34 -17.03 -3.95
CA LYS A 111 4.52 -18.19 -3.06
C LYS A 111 5.87 -18.89 -3.29
N ILE A 112 6.23 -19.12 -4.56
CA ILE A 112 7.43 -19.88 -4.92
C ILE A 112 8.70 -19.04 -4.72
N LYS A 113 8.67 -17.77 -5.12
CA LYS A 113 9.81 -16.86 -5.09
C LYS A 113 9.61 -15.74 -4.08
N ASN A 114 9.07 -16.07 -2.90
CA ASN A 114 8.92 -15.08 -1.83
C ASN A 114 10.29 -14.71 -1.26
N PRO A 115 10.78 -13.47 -1.43
CA PRO A 115 12.06 -13.07 -0.84
C PRO A 115 12.03 -13.14 0.69
N MET A 116 10.85 -13.06 1.30
CA MET A 116 10.69 -13.15 2.76
C MET A 116 10.95 -14.56 3.32
N PHE A 117 11.23 -15.58 2.52
CA PHE A 117 11.76 -16.85 3.03
C PHE A 117 13.28 -16.83 3.20
N LEU A 118 13.98 -15.88 2.57
CA LEU A 118 15.42 -15.75 2.63
C LEU A 118 15.82 -14.84 3.78
N GLN A 119 16.77 -15.28 4.60
CA GLN A 119 17.21 -14.56 5.80
C GLN A 119 17.77 -13.18 5.48
N GLU A 120 18.64 -13.07 4.47
CA GLU A 120 19.24 -11.81 4.01
C GLU A 120 18.19 -10.72 3.73
N TYR A 121 17.09 -11.07 3.08
CA TYR A 121 16.01 -10.14 2.76
C TYR A 121 15.21 -9.73 4.01
N ARG A 122 15.03 -10.65 4.97
CA ARG A 122 14.38 -10.33 6.26
C ARG A 122 15.23 -9.34 7.06
N GLU A 123 16.54 -9.54 7.10
CA GLU A 123 17.48 -8.67 7.80
C GLU A 123 17.47 -7.27 7.19
N LYS A 124 17.60 -7.17 5.86
CA LYS A 124 17.51 -5.88 5.15
C LYS A 124 16.19 -5.14 5.40
N ALA A 125 15.07 -5.88 5.46
CA ALA A 125 13.76 -5.31 5.76
C ALA A 125 13.69 -4.82 7.22
N SER A 126 14.17 -5.62 8.17
CA SER A 126 14.29 -5.24 9.59
C SER A 126 15.14 -3.98 9.76
N ASP A 127 16.30 -3.91 9.12
CA ASP A 127 17.20 -2.76 9.24
C ASP A 127 16.60 -1.49 8.66
N SER A 128 15.86 -1.60 7.55
CA SER A 128 15.09 -0.46 7.02
C SER A 128 14.02 0.01 8.01
N GLN A 129 13.28 -0.92 8.63
CA GLN A 129 12.24 -0.56 9.62
C GLN A 129 12.85 0.11 10.85
N LYS A 130 13.96 -0.42 11.37
CA LYS A 130 14.72 0.17 12.48
C LYS A 130 15.21 1.58 12.13
N ARG A 131 15.77 1.76 10.92
CA ARG A 131 16.25 3.08 10.44
C ARG A 131 15.13 4.11 10.36
N LEU A 132 13.94 3.69 9.93
CA LEU A 132 12.76 4.55 9.86
C LEU A 132 12.12 4.81 11.23
N GLY A 133 12.66 4.25 12.31
CA GLY A 133 12.06 4.35 13.66
C GLY A 133 10.72 3.64 13.77
N HIS A 134 10.39 2.74 12.83
CA HIS A 134 9.13 2.01 12.84
C HIS A 134 9.15 0.98 13.98
N LYS A 135 8.45 1.28 15.07
CA LYS A 135 8.27 0.35 16.18
C LYS A 135 7.09 -0.58 15.88
N PRO A 136 7.25 -1.90 16.02
CA PRO A 136 6.09 -2.78 15.99
C PRO A 136 5.12 -2.34 17.10
N ILE A 137 3.82 -2.40 16.82
CA ILE A 137 2.80 -2.15 17.84
C ILE A 137 2.98 -3.23 18.90
N ASN A 138 3.40 -2.85 20.09
CA ASN A 138 3.47 -3.74 21.25
C ASN A 138 2.03 -4.09 21.67
N GLN A 139 1.44 -5.07 21.01
CA GLN A 139 0.14 -5.63 21.41
C GLN A 139 0.38 -6.70 22.49
N GLY A 140 -0.15 -6.46 23.69
CA GLY A 140 -0.46 -7.51 24.67
C GLY A 140 -1.81 -8.17 24.35
N GLY A 141 -2.06 -9.37 24.88
CA GLY A 141 -3.24 -10.17 24.53
C GLY A 141 -3.12 -10.92 23.18
N ASN A 142 -4.02 -11.87 22.92
CA ASN A 142 -3.96 -12.86 21.82
C ASN A 142 -2.74 -13.81 21.84
N GLY A 143 -2.56 -14.57 22.92
CA GLY A 143 -1.56 -15.65 23.00
C GLY A 143 -0.15 -15.21 23.41
N LYS A 144 0.02 -13.96 23.85
CA LYS A 144 1.30 -13.39 24.32
C LYS A 144 1.38 -13.19 25.85
N GLY A 145 0.40 -13.71 26.59
CA GLY A 145 0.28 -13.53 28.04
C GLY A 145 -0.35 -12.19 28.45
N ALA A 146 -0.62 -12.07 29.75
CA ALA A 146 -1.16 -10.87 30.38
C ALA A 146 -0.12 -9.73 30.39
N THR A 147 -0.59 -8.49 30.31
CA THR A 147 0.27 -7.31 30.44
C THR A 147 0.77 -7.15 31.89
N VAL A 148 1.85 -6.39 32.08
CA VAL A 148 2.39 -6.10 33.42
C VAL A 148 1.32 -5.48 34.33
N HIS A 149 0.55 -4.52 33.81
CA HIS A 149 -0.52 -3.85 34.55
C HIS A 149 -1.68 -4.79 34.91
N GLN A 150 -2.04 -5.72 34.02
CA GLN A 150 -3.02 -6.78 34.31
C GLN A 150 -2.56 -7.66 35.46
N LEU A 151 -1.30 -8.10 35.45
CA LEU A 151 -0.74 -8.91 36.52
C LEU A 151 -0.68 -8.17 37.86
N ILE A 152 -0.24 -6.90 37.86
CA ILE A 152 -0.18 -6.08 39.07
C ILE A 152 -1.57 -5.95 39.70
N PHE A 153 -2.57 -5.59 38.88
CA PHE A 153 -3.93 -5.44 39.38
C PHE A 153 -4.52 -6.76 39.87
N TYR A 154 -4.38 -7.83 39.09
CA TYR A 154 -4.88 -9.16 39.43
C TYR A 154 -4.30 -9.68 40.74
N ASN A 155 -2.98 -9.56 40.94
CA ASN A 155 -2.32 -10.00 42.15
C ASN A 155 -2.79 -9.22 43.38
N GLU A 156 -3.15 -7.96 43.23
CA GLU A 156 -3.67 -7.16 44.34
C GLU A 156 -5.13 -7.52 44.67
N ILE A 157 -6.02 -7.54 43.68
CA ILE A 157 -7.45 -7.84 43.93
C ILE A 157 -7.66 -9.27 44.43
N SER A 158 -6.84 -10.22 43.99
CA SER A 158 -6.93 -11.64 44.39
C SER A 158 -6.64 -11.86 45.88
N LYS A 159 -5.95 -10.92 46.55
CA LYS A 159 -5.74 -10.97 48.01
C LYS A 159 -7.04 -10.80 48.79
N TYR A 160 -8.00 -10.08 48.21
CA TYR A 160 -9.29 -9.75 48.82
C TYR A 160 -10.40 -10.69 48.35
N ASN A 161 -10.35 -11.13 47.09
CA ASN A 161 -11.37 -12.00 46.52
C ASN A 161 -10.76 -12.97 45.49
N SER A 162 -10.77 -14.26 45.82
CA SER A 162 -10.19 -15.34 45.00
C SER A 162 -11.05 -15.77 43.80
N PHE A 163 -12.25 -15.20 43.62
CA PHE A 163 -13.14 -15.50 42.48
C PHE A 163 -12.89 -14.62 41.25
N PHE A 164 -11.92 -13.71 41.31
CA PHE A 164 -11.44 -13.04 40.11
C PHE A 164 -10.54 -13.97 39.32
N GLU A 165 -10.78 -14.04 38.01
CA GLU A 165 -10.02 -14.83 37.06
C GLU A 165 -9.42 -13.90 36.01
N MET A 166 -8.22 -14.21 35.49
CA MET A 166 -7.67 -13.51 34.34
C MET A 166 -8.21 -14.08 33.02
N GLU A 167 -8.25 -13.24 31.99
CA GLU A 167 -8.53 -13.62 30.61
C GLU A 167 -9.88 -14.34 30.43
N VAL A 168 -10.89 -13.90 31.18
CA VAL A 168 -12.23 -14.49 31.21
C VAL A 168 -12.87 -14.43 29.81
N ILE A 169 -13.17 -15.61 29.28
CA ILE A 169 -13.92 -15.74 28.02
C ILE A 169 -15.41 -15.70 28.34
N GLU A 170 -16.11 -14.74 27.73
CA GLU A 170 -17.57 -14.62 27.78
C GLU A 170 -18.17 -14.76 26.38
N LYS A 171 -19.07 -15.74 26.20
CA LYS A 171 -19.74 -15.98 24.91
C LYS A 171 -20.80 -14.92 24.66
N THR A 172 -20.87 -14.40 23.45
CA THR A 172 -21.85 -13.35 23.10
C THR A 172 -23.24 -13.89 22.76
N GLY A 173 -23.35 -15.17 22.40
CA GLY A 173 -24.63 -15.84 22.19
C GLY A 173 -25.50 -15.16 21.14
N ILE A 174 -26.77 -14.93 21.49
CA ILE A 174 -27.79 -14.30 20.62
C ILE A 174 -27.39 -12.88 20.18
N TYR A 175 -26.67 -12.15 21.04
CA TYR A 175 -26.26 -10.76 20.78
C TYR A 175 -25.21 -10.64 19.68
N ARG A 176 -24.60 -11.75 19.25
CA ARG A 176 -23.60 -11.78 18.18
C ARG A 176 -24.12 -11.18 16.88
N ILE A 177 -25.28 -11.66 16.41
CA ILE A 177 -25.86 -11.27 15.13
C ILE A 177 -26.45 -9.86 15.25
N GLU A 178 -27.20 -9.61 16.32
CA GLU A 178 -27.89 -8.35 16.58
C GLU A 178 -26.92 -7.16 16.67
N HIS A 179 -25.85 -7.29 17.46
CA HIS A 179 -24.90 -6.20 17.68
C HIS A 179 -23.65 -6.27 16.77
N LYS A 180 -23.61 -7.23 15.83
CA LYS A 180 -22.48 -7.45 14.92
C LYS A 180 -21.15 -7.55 15.67
N VAL A 181 -21.12 -8.35 16.74
CA VAL A 181 -19.94 -8.56 17.61
C VAL A 181 -19.28 -9.92 17.37
N PRO A 182 -18.03 -10.13 17.82
CA PRO A 182 -17.38 -11.44 17.79
C PRO A 182 -18.17 -12.52 18.58
N PRO A 183 -17.90 -13.82 18.36
CA PRO A 183 -18.60 -14.90 19.06
C PRO A 183 -18.31 -14.99 20.57
N HIS A 184 -17.21 -14.39 21.02
CA HIS A 184 -16.86 -14.26 22.42
C HIS A 184 -16.05 -12.98 22.64
N PHE A 185 -16.12 -12.45 23.85
CA PHE A 185 -15.20 -11.45 24.35
C PHE A 185 -14.17 -12.08 25.26
N LYS A 186 -12.98 -11.47 25.27
CA LYS A 186 -11.96 -11.69 26.29
C LYS A 186 -12.01 -10.49 27.22
N ILE A 187 -12.29 -10.75 28.48
CA ILE A 187 -12.25 -9.78 29.58
C ILE A 187 -10.91 -9.96 30.28
N ASP A 188 -10.19 -8.88 30.58
CA ASP A 188 -8.84 -8.98 31.13
C ASP A 188 -8.85 -9.63 32.52
N ILE A 189 -9.74 -9.16 33.40
CA ILE A 189 -9.95 -9.74 34.73
C ILE A 189 -11.45 -9.73 35.01
N GLY A 190 -12.03 -10.84 35.45
CA GLY A 190 -13.47 -10.92 35.69
C GLY A 190 -13.86 -11.79 36.86
N ASN A 191 -14.93 -11.41 37.55
CA ASN A 191 -15.60 -12.24 38.54
C ASN A 191 -16.94 -12.71 37.95
N ARG A 192 -17.05 -14.01 37.64
CA ARG A 192 -18.24 -14.58 36.99
C ARG A 192 -19.48 -14.57 37.89
N ASN A 193 -19.28 -14.70 39.21
CA ASN A 193 -20.36 -14.77 40.19
C ASN A 193 -21.04 -13.41 40.35
N LEU A 194 -20.24 -12.34 40.46
CA LEU A 194 -20.72 -10.97 40.63
C LEU A 194 -20.96 -10.25 39.30
N LYS A 195 -20.61 -10.89 38.19
CA LYS A 195 -20.61 -10.31 36.84
C LYS A 195 -19.88 -8.96 36.80
N ILE A 196 -18.66 -8.92 37.33
CA ILE A 196 -17.79 -7.74 37.28
C ILE A 196 -16.69 -7.99 36.26
N ALA A 197 -16.59 -7.13 35.25
CA ALA A 197 -15.57 -7.16 34.20
C ALA A 197 -14.64 -5.97 34.38
N ILE A 198 -13.33 -6.23 34.42
CA ILE A 198 -12.30 -5.21 34.58
C ILE A 198 -11.42 -5.28 33.33
N GLU A 199 -11.28 -4.16 32.64
CA GLU A 199 -10.43 -4.00 31.46
C GLU A 199 -9.31 -3.02 31.78
N ILE A 200 -8.08 -3.37 31.42
CA ILE A 200 -6.92 -2.51 31.62
C ILE A 200 -6.48 -1.99 30.25
N ASP A 201 -7.00 -0.82 29.93
CA ASP A 201 -6.81 -0.19 28.64
C ASP A 201 -5.41 0.44 28.57
N GLY A 202 -4.57 -0.14 27.70
CA GLY A 202 -3.32 0.49 27.28
C GLY A 202 -3.56 1.77 26.47
N SER A 203 -2.48 2.49 26.13
CA SER A 203 -2.51 3.68 25.27
C SER A 203 -2.82 3.34 23.80
N SER A 204 -4.00 2.78 23.55
CA SER A 204 -4.40 2.26 22.24
C SER A 204 -5.43 3.19 21.59
N HIS A 205 -4.89 4.15 20.84
CA HIS A 205 -5.47 4.86 19.69
C HIS A 205 -6.98 5.19 19.68
N ASN A 206 -7.23 6.49 19.92
CA ASN A 206 -8.48 7.25 19.89
C ASN A 206 -9.24 7.26 18.54
N THR A 207 -9.07 6.25 17.69
CA THR A 207 -9.74 6.15 16.39
C THR A 207 -11.23 5.85 16.56
N LEU A 208 -12.06 6.42 15.67
CA LEU A 208 -13.52 6.24 15.72
C LEU A 208 -13.93 4.76 15.69
N LYS A 209 -13.19 3.94 14.93
CA LYS A 209 -13.46 2.50 14.81
C LYS A 209 -13.23 1.75 16.13
N VAL A 210 -12.19 2.07 16.87
CA VAL A 210 -11.91 1.46 18.18
C VAL A 210 -13.02 1.82 19.17
N LYS A 211 -13.39 3.11 19.23
CA LYS A 211 -14.50 3.58 20.08
C LYS A 211 -15.82 2.86 19.78
N GLU A 212 -16.13 2.66 18.51
CA GLU A 212 -17.36 1.94 18.10
C GLU A 212 -17.31 0.45 18.49
N CYS A 213 -16.16 -0.20 18.36
CA CYS A 213 -15.96 -1.57 18.84
C CYS A 213 -16.14 -1.66 20.36
N ASP A 214 -15.52 -0.76 21.13
CA ASP A 214 -15.61 -0.74 22.59
C ASP A 214 -17.03 -0.44 23.06
N LYS A 215 -17.73 0.49 22.38
CA LYS A 215 -19.14 0.76 22.65
C LYS A 215 -20.00 -0.49 22.49
N ARG A 216 -19.83 -1.23 21.38
CA ARG A 216 -20.56 -2.49 21.16
C ARG A 216 -20.20 -3.56 22.19
N LYS A 217 -18.92 -3.69 22.56
CA LYS A 217 -18.48 -4.61 23.62
C LYS A 217 -19.16 -4.27 24.96
N ASN A 218 -19.13 -3.00 25.37
CA ASN A 218 -19.75 -2.56 26.62
C ASN A 218 -21.27 -2.78 26.62
N THR A 219 -21.96 -2.48 25.51
CA THR A 219 -23.39 -2.74 25.38
C THR A 219 -23.72 -4.23 25.57
N VAL A 220 -23.03 -5.12 24.85
CA VAL A 220 -23.32 -6.56 24.92
C VAL A 220 -22.94 -7.15 26.28
N LEU A 221 -21.81 -6.72 26.87
CA LEU A 221 -21.45 -7.14 28.23
C LEU A 221 -22.51 -6.72 29.26
N SER A 222 -23.02 -5.50 29.17
CA SER A 222 -24.10 -5.01 30.03
C SER A 222 -25.39 -5.82 29.85
N LEU A 223 -25.77 -6.16 28.60
CA LEU A 223 -26.92 -7.03 28.32
C LEU A 223 -26.74 -8.47 28.85
N LEU A 224 -25.50 -8.93 28.97
CA LEU A 224 -25.13 -10.21 29.60
C LEU A 224 -25.03 -10.11 31.14
N GLY A 225 -25.38 -8.96 31.72
CA GLY A 225 -25.38 -8.71 33.16
C GLY A 225 -24.04 -8.23 33.73
N TRP A 226 -23.04 -7.99 32.90
CA TRP A 226 -21.72 -7.54 33.36
C TRP A 226 -21.68 -6.05 33.68
N LYS A 227 -21.12 -5.72 34.85
CA LYS A 227 -20.67 -4.38 35.20
C LYS A 227 -19.23 -4.21 34.72
N VAL A 228 -19.01 -3.30 33.77
CA VAL A 228 -17.70 -3.11 33.14
C VAL A 228 -16.98 -1.90 33.76
N LEU A 229 -15.80 -2.13 34.34
CA LEU A 229 -14.86 -1.11 34.81
C LEU A 229 -13.65 -1.06 33.88
N ARG A 230 -13.16 0.14 33.60
CA ARG A 230 -12.00 0.37 32.73
C ARG A 230 -10.98 1.22 33.46
N PHE A 231 -9.75 0.73 33.55
CA PHE A 231 -8.63 1.46 34.11
C PHE A 231 -7.53 1.63 33.06
N THR A 232 -6.94 2.81 33.00
CA THR A 232 -5.77 3.04 32.16
C THR A 232 -4.51 2.49 32.82
N ASN A 233 -3.49 2.16 32.03
CA ASN A 233 -2.18 1.78 32.58
C ASN A 233 -1.63 2.82 33.59
N SER A 234 -1.81 4.12 33.32
CA SER A 234 -1.34 5.17 34.23
C SER A 234 -2.11 5.20 35.56
N GLN A 235 -3.39 4.81 35.58
CA GLN A 235 -4.14 4.70 36.84
C GLN A 235 -3.64 3.52 37.66
N ILE A 236 -3.36 2.38 37.02
CA ILE A 236 -2.78 1.22 37.71
C ILE A 236 -1.40 1.54 38.28
N GLU A 237 -0.56 2.26 37.55
CA GLU A 237 0.78 2.64 38.02
C GLU A 237 0.78 3.60 39.20
N LYS A 238 -0.12 4.59 39.21
CA LYS A 238 -0.10 5.69 40.19
C LYS A 238 -1.05 5.47 41.35
N GLU A 239 -2.15 4.75 41.13
CA GLU A 239 -3.33 4.74 41.99
C GLU A 239 -3.91 3.32 42.16
N LEU A 240 -3.04 2.30 42.17
CA LEU A 240 -3.43 0.89 42.25
C LEU A 240 -4.47 0.61 43.35
N GLN A 241 -4.20 1.08 44.57
CA GLN A 241 -5.07 0.84 45.72
C GLN A 241 -6.45 1.50 45.57
N SER A 242 -6.50 2.69 44.97
CA SER A 242 -7.78 3.37 44.67
C SER A 242 -8.60 2.58 43.63
N CYS A 243 -7.94 2.04 42.61
CA CYS A 243 -8.58 1.23 41.58
C CYS A 243 -9.14 -0.08 42.19
N VAL A 244 -8.38 -0.74 43.08
CA VAL A 244 -8.82 -1.94 43.80
C VAL A 244 -10.00 -1.62 44.72
N GLN A 245 -9.92 -0.54 45.49
CA GLN A 245 -11.00 -0.10 46.36
C GLN A 245 -12.30 0.19 45.58
N THR A 246 -12.18 0.74 44.37
CA THR A 246 -13.33 0.97 43.48
C THR A 246 -14.01 -0.33 43.07
N VAL A 247 -13.25 -1.41 42.86
CA VAL A 247 -13.83 -2.73 42.58
C VAL A 247 -14.47 -3.32 43.83
N LEU A 248 -13.77 -3.24 44.97
CA LEU A 248 -14.24 -3.82 46.24
C LEU A 248 -15.54 -3.18 46.73
N SER A 249 -15.78 -1.90 46.46
CA SER A 249 -17.05 -1.23 46.82
C SER A 249 -18.26 -1.70 45.98
N MET A 250 -18.04 -2.52 44.94
CA MET A 250 -19.10 -3.09 44.11
C MET A 250 -19.46 -4.53 44.47
N ILE A 251 -18.72 -5.13 45.43
CA ILE A 251 -18.91 -6.48 45.96
C ILE A 251 -19.83 -6.39 47.17
#